data_AF-Q0QVN2-F1
#
_entry.id   AF-Q0QVN2-F1
#
_cell.length_a   1.000
_cell.length_b   1.000
_cell.length_c   1.000
_cell.angle_alpha   90.00
_cell.angle_beta   90.00
_cell.angle_gamma   90.00
#
_symmetry.space_group_name_H-M   'P 1'
#
loop_
_entity.id
_entity.type
_entity.pdbx_description
1 polymer ?
#
loop_
_entity_poly.entity_id
_entity_poly.type
_entity_poly.pdbx_seq_one_letter_code
_entity_poly.pdbx_strand_id
1 'polypeptide(L)'
;DNLDRYLLGRQFMVVLIVFVVNQCGSPLAGSELWGLPPVLTNIFLVTGLAMVLFTCVIGQLNSQVNGCHCMLDYSNNFLALGTLYVAMAIEFSGLLHASYLIQMLVAYIAGKPVESQEEPRNTMQNIFFWGRCLMSLGILGFAFAVTLTAVVQGKTTMWAGVPPAASIVIFFVLMSLVGMLEGMQIAFFAVIKLTKAERGDSFFAKKTCEVLFRGEGRNLPAFMVGRQICVVTIMFVVARITSLKIVPGEGNNLFGVSDTIQNLFNTGLLGALITTIVGSIAWQLVASIFPIAFLSNPLTYILLRYCLLLEWTGLCHGAWFLAEIHSRVAGFQRDEVYVGK
;
A
#
# COMPACT_ATOMS: atom_id res chain seq x y z
N ASP A 1 6.70 13.67 11.87
CA ASP A 1 8.08 13.16 11.86
C ASP A 1 8.19 11.68 12.21
N ASN A 2 8.13 11.24 13.48
CA ASN A 2 8.25 9.81 13.81
C ASN A 2 7.10 8.93 13.27
N LEU A 3 5.88 9.48 13.22
CA LEU A 3 4.76 8.78 12.58
C LEU A 3 5.01 8.57 11.08
N ASP A 4 5.53 9.58 10.38
CA ASP A 4 5.85 9.48 8.95
C ASP A 4 6.99 8.47 8.69
N ARG A 5 8.00 8.43 9.58
CA ARG A 5 9.06 7.42 9.54
C ARG A 5 8.51 6.01 9.71
N TYR A 6 7.61 5.82 10.67
CA TYR A 6 6.93 4.55 10.87
C TYR A 6 6.09 4.16 9.64
N LEU A 7 5.33 5.10 9.07
CA LEU A 7 4.52 4.87 7.86
C LEU A 7 5.40 4.37 6.70
N LEU A 8 6.59 4.96 6.52
CA LEU A 8 7.59 4.53 5.53
C LEU A 8 7.91 3.04 5.66
N GLY A 9 8.46 2.64 6.80
CA GLY A 9 8.93 1.28 7.02
C GLY A 9 7.79 0.26 7.03
N ARG A 10 6.66 0.62 7.64
CA ARG A 10 5.45 -0.22 7.67
C ARG A 10 4.95 -0.49 6.26
N GLN A 11 4.86 0.53 5.41
CA GLN A 11 4.30 0.37 4.07
C GLN A 11 5.14 -0.59 3.23
N PHE A 12 6.47 -0.50 3.32
CA PHE A 12 7.36 -1.44 2.64
C PHE A 12 7.14 -2.89 3.08
N MET A 13 7.00 -3.14 4.39
CA MET A 13 6.70 -4.49 4.89
C MET A 13 5.38 -5.03 4.33
N VAL A 14 4.32 -4.22 4.34
CA VAL A 14 3.00 -4.63 3.83
C VAL A 14 3.07 -4.99 2.36
N VAL A 15 3.71 -4.14 1.54
CA VAL A 15 3.85 -4.40 0.09
C VAL A 15 4.74 -5.62 -0.14
N LEU A 16 5.86 -5.74 0.56
CA LEU A 16 6.76 -6.90 0.44
C LEU A 16 6.04 -8.21 0.76
N ILE A 17 5.24 -8.25 1.83
CA ILE A 17 4.43 -9.42 2.19
C ILE A 17 3.46 -9.78 1.07
N VAL A 18 2.78 -8.81 0.46
CA VAL A 18 1.85 -9.08 -0.66
C VAL A 18 2.60 -9.71 -1.85
N PHE A 19 3.80 -9.22 -2.16
CA PHE A 19 4.63 -9.79 -3.23
C PHE A 19 5.08 -11.22 -2.90
N VAL A 20 5.55 -11.46 -1.68
CA VAL A 20 5.96 -12.80 -1.23
C VAL A 20 4.77 -13.78 -1.27
N VAL A 21 3.62 -13.38 -0.73
CA VAL A 21 2.40 -14.21 -0.74
C VAL A 21 1.93 -14.50 -2.17
N ASN A 22 2.04 -13.54 -3.08
CA ASN A 22 1.73 -13.75 -4.50
C ASN A 22 2.64 -14.82 -5.12
N GLN A 23 3.95 -14.75 -4.86
CA GLN A 23 4.89 -15.76 -5.37
C GLN A 23 4.66 -17.15 -4.76
N CYS A 24 4.38 -17.23 -3.46
CA CYS A 24 4.06 -18.50 -2.80
C CYS A 24 2.72 -19.08 -3.25
N GLY A 25 1.75 -18.23 -3.61
CA GLY A 25 0.39 -18.63 -3.96
C GLY A 25 0.13 -18.80 -5.45
N SER A 26 1.12 -18.57 -6.32
CA SER A 26 0.94 -18.72 -7.76
C SER A 26 0.65 -20.20 -8.11
N PRO A 27 -0.44 -20.50 -8.83
CA PRO A 27 -0.79 -21.88 -9.16
C PRO A 27 0.29 -22.51 -10.05
N LEU A 28 0.58 -23.79 -9.78
CA LEU A 28 1.43 -24.61 -10.64
C LEU A 28 0.68 -24.91 -11.94
N ALA A 29 1.35 -24.76 -13.08
CA ALA A 29 0.74 -25.03 -14.36
C ALA A 29 0.31 -26.51 -14.44
N GLY A 30 -0.97 -26.75 -14.71
CA GLY A 30 -1.53 -28.10 -14.84
C GLY A 30 -1.91 -28.80 -13.52
N SER A 31 -1.88 -28.12 -12.37
CA SER A 31 -2.37 -28.72 -11.12
C SER A 31 -3.90 -28.76 -11.08
N GLU A 32 -4.49 -29.94 -10.95
CA GLU A 32 -5.92 -30.10 -10.66
C GLU A 32 -6.16 -30.01 -9.15
N LEU A 33 -7.09 -29.13 -8.74
CA LEU A 33 -7.47 -28.99 -7.34
C LEU A 33 -8.85 -29.61 -7.13
N TRP A 34 -8.92 -30.71 -6.39
CA TRP A 34 -10.16 -31.31 -5.87
C TRP A 34 -11.25 -31.62 -6.92
N GLY A 35 -10.88 -31.86 -8.18
CA GLY A 35 -11.83 -32.09 -9.26
C GLY A 35 -12.75 -30.89 -9.56
N LEU A 36 -12.35 -29.68 -9.18
CA LEU A 36 -13.15 -28.48 -9.43
C LEU A 36 -13.28 -28.23 -10.95
N PRO A 37 -14.48 -27.80 -11.42
CA PRO A 37 -14.70 -27.42 -12.80
C PRO A 37 -13.63 -26.42 -13.31
N PRO A 38 -13.13 -26.55 -14.55
CA PRO A 38 -12.08 -25.68 -15.09
C PRO A 38 -12.41 -24.19 -15.01
N VAL A 39 -13.70 -23.84 -15.10
CA VAL A 39 -14.16 -22.45 -14.97
C VAL A 39 -13.88 -21.89 -13.57
N LEU A 40 -14.14 -22.66 -12.51
CA LEU A 40 -13.88 -22.25 -11.14
C LEU A 40 -12.38 -22.16 -10.85
N THR A 41 -11.61 -23.15 -11.31
CA THR A 41 -10.14 -23.16 -11.23
C THR A 41 -9.54 -21.94 -11.92
N ASN A 42 -10.02 -21.59 -13.11
CA ASN A 42 -9.56 -20.42 -13.85
C ASN A 42 -9.90 -19.11 -13.12
N ILE A 43 -11.15 -18.94 -12.69
CA ILE A 43 -11.59 -17.71 -12.02
C ILE A 43 -10.90 -17.53 -10.67
N PHE A 44 -10.84 -18.55 -9.82
CA PHE A 44 -10.35 -18.38 -8.45
C PHE A 44 -8.83 -18.53 -8.33
N LEU A 45 -8.23 -19.49 -9.03
CA LEU A 45 -6.81 -19.81 -8.87
C LEU A 45 -5.96 -19.09 -9.92
N VAL A 46 -6.31 -19.18 -11.21
CA VAL A 46 -5.48 -18.62 -12.29
C VAL A 46 -5.49 -17.08 -12.33
N THR A 47 -6.63 -16.44 -12.01
CA THR A 47 -6.64 -14.98 -11.85
C THR A 47 -5.97 -14.51 -10.54
N GLY A 48 -5.77 -15.40 -9.57
CA GLY A 48 -5.28 -15.06 -8.24
C GLY A 48 -6.34 -14.48 -7.30
N LEU A 49 -7.63 -14.47 -7.68
CA LEU A 49 -8.72 -13.95 -6.84
C LEU A 49 -8.78 -14.63 -5.46
N ALA A 50 -8.59 -15.95 -5.38
CA ALA A 50 -8.56 -16.67 -4.12
C ALA A 50 -7.43 -16.17 -3.21
N MET A 51 -6.24 -15.93 -3.77
CA MET A 51 -5.10 -15.39 -3.02
C MET A 51 -5.35 -13.96 -2.57
N VAL A 52 -5.93 -13.11 -3.42
CA VAL A 52 -6.34 -11.75 -3.06
C VAL A 52 -7.30 -11.77 -1.87
N LEU A 53 -8.35 -12.60 -1.94
CA LEU A 53 -9.33 -12.72 -0.87
C LEU A 53 -8.70 -13.28 0.42
N PHE A 54 -7.85 -14.30 0.32
CA PHE A 54 -7.14 -14.87 1.47
C PHE A 54 -6.24 -13.82 2.14
N THR A 55 -5.36 -13.16 1.38
CA THR A 55 -4.46 -12.12 1.88
C THR A 55 -5.23 -10.95 2.48
N CYS A 56 -6.31 -10.52 1.82
CA CYS A 56 -7.10 -9.39 2.27
C CYS A 56 -7.91 -9.74 3.53
N VAL A 57 -8.76 -10.77 3.48
CA VAL A 57 -9.73 -11.09 4.54
C VAL A 57 -9.06 -11.67 5.77
N ILE A 58 -8.16 -12.64 5.58
CA ILE A 58 -7.51 -13.37 6.68
C ILE A 58 -6.22 -12.66 7.12
N GLY A 59 -5.45 -12.15 6.16
CA GLY A 59 -4.12 -11.60 6.45
C GLY A 59 -4.10 -10.16 6.94
N GLN A 60 -5.02 -9.30 6.50
CA GLN A 60 -4.88 -7.84 6.68
C GLN A 60 -6.12 -7.18 7.30
N LEU A 61 -7.33 -7.53 6.84
CA LEU A 61 -8.55 -6.83 7.21
C LEU A 61 -8.97 -7.07 8.65
N ASN A 62 -8.79 -8.27 9.20
CA ASN A 62 -9.13 -8.56 10.60
C ASN A 62 -8.37 -7.64 11.57
N SER A 63 -7.07 -7.49 11.34
CA SER A 63 -6.16 -6.60 12.06
C SER A 63 -6.57 -5.14 11.89
N GLN A 64 -6.98 -4.75 10.68
CA GLN A 64 -7.44 -3.40 10.40
C GLN A 64 -8.76 -3.07 11.10
N VAL A 65 -9.71 -4.01 11.14
CA VAL A 65 -10.98 -3.85 11.86
C VAL A 65 -10.74 -3.68 13.35
N ASN A 66 -9.96 -4.56 13.97
CA ASN A 66 -9.63 -4.46 15.39
C ASN A 66 -8.84 -3.18 15.69
N GLY A 67 -7.89 -2.80 14.84
CA GLY A 67 -7.15 -1.55 14.99
C GLY A 67 -7.97 -0.28 14.82
N CYS A 68 -9.15 -0.33 14.17
CA CYS A 68 -10.06 0.83 14.04
C CYS A 68 -11.01 0.99 15.23
N HIS A 69 -11.35 -0.10 15.92
CA HIS A 69 -12.33 -0.10 17.01
C HIS A 69 -11.71 -0.20 18.40
N CYS A 70 -10.56 -0.88 18.50
CA CYS A 70 -9.87 -1.21 19.73
C CYS A 70 -8.37 -0.90 19.56
N MET A 71 -8.02 0.28 19.03
CA MET A 71 -6.66 0.67 18.66
C MET A 71 -5.68 0.54 19.82
N LEU A 72 -6.06 0.97 21.02
CA LEU A 72 -5.19 0.99 22.20
C LEU A 72 -4.81 -0.44 22.60
N ASP A 73 -5.81 -1.31 22.75
CA ASP A 73 -5.59 -2.71 23.14
C ASP A 73 -4.90 -3.51 22.03
N TYR A 74 -5.29 -3.27 20.77
CA TYR A 74 -4.66 -3.91 19.61
C TYR A 74 -3.17 -3.56 19.49
N SER A 75 -2.78 -2.35 19.88
CA SER A 75 -1.39 -1.90 19.81
C SER A 75 -0.58 -2.26 21.05
N ASN A 76 -1.23 -2.62 22.16
CA ASN A 76 -0.59 -2.89 23.44
C ASN A 76 -0.03 -4.33 23.54
N ASN A 77 0.93 -4.67 22.69
CA ASN A 77 1.61 -5.97 22.75
C ASN A 77 3.04 -5.92 22.20
N PHE A 78 3.85 -6.92 22.57
CA PHE A 78 5.25 -7.01 22.15
C PHE A 78 5.43 -7.17 20.63
N LEU A 79 4.47 -7.78 19.92
CA LEU A 79 4.55 -7.93 18.47
C LEU A 79 4.34 -6.59 17.75
N ALA A 80 3.42 -5.76 18.23
CA ALA A 80 3.21 -4.40 17.72
C ALA A 80 4.46 -3.54 17.94
N LEU A 81 5.08 -3.62 19.12
CA LEU A 81 6.34 -2.95 19.41
C LEU A 81 7.49 -3.46 18.53
N GLY A 82 7.61 -4.77 18.34
CA GLY A 82 8.58 -5.37 17.42
C GLY A 82 8.40 -4.87 15.98
N THR A 83 7.15 -4.80 15.51
CA THR A 83 6.81 -4.28 14.18
C THR A 83 7.17 -2.81 14.03
N LEU A 84 6.97 -2.00 15.08
CA LEU A 84 7.41 -0.60 15.12
C LEU A 84 8.93 -0.50 14.97
N TYR A 85 9.71 -1.28 15.72
CA TYR A 85 11.18 -1.24 15.60
C TYR A 85 11.67 -1.69 14.22
N VAL A 86 11.09 -2.73 13.64
CA VAL A 86 11.43 -3.16 12.28
C VAL A 86 11.12 -2.07 11.26
N ALA A 87 9.95 -1.42 11.37
CA ALA A 87 9.61 -0.29 10.51
C ALA A 87 10.61 0.87 10.64
N MET A 88 11.00 1.22 11.87
CA MET A 88 11.99 2.27 12.12
C MET A 88 13.38 1.88 11.58
N ALA A 89 13.78 0.61 11.68
CA ALA A 89 15.04 0.11 11.11
C ALA A 89 15.05 0.19 9.57
N ILE A 90 13.92 -0.14 8.92
CA ILE A 90 13.76 0.00 7.47
C ILE A 90 13.86 1.47 7.07
N GLU A 91 13.22 2.39 7.80
CA GLU A 91 13.37 3.82 7.52
C GLU A 91 14.83 4.27 7.70
N PHE A 92 15.47 3.83 8.77
CA PHE A 92 16.86 4.18 9.07
C PHE A 92 17.81 3.72 7.95
N SER A 93 17.55 2.57 7.32
CA SER A 93 18.34 2.06 6.18
C SER A 93 18.42 3.06 5.01
N GLY A 94 17.44 3.94 4.85
CA GLY A 94 17.39 4.91 3.77
C GLY A 94 16.80 4.37 2.46
N LEU A 95 16.44 3.08 2.37
CA LEU A 95 15.95 2.44 1.14
C LEU A 95 14.79 3.19 0.47
N LEU A 96 13.93 3.83 1.27
CA LEU A 96 12.69 4.47 0.82
C LEU A 96 12.81 6.00 0.71
N HIS A 97 13.97 6.59 0.99
CA HIS A 97 14.15 8.05 1.12
C HIS A 97 13.86 8.86 -0.15
N ALA A 98 13.82 8.22 -1.33
CA ALA A 98 13.31 8.85 -2.55
C ALA A 98 11.88 9.39 -2.39
N SER A 99 11.05 8.82 -1.51
CA SER A 99 9.72 9.35 -1.23
C SER A 99 9.75 10.72 -0.54
N TYR A 100 10.74 10.97 0.33
CA TYR A 100 10.94 12.29 0.93
C TYR A 100 11.37 13.33 -0.11
N LEU A 101 12.19 12.94 -1.10
CA LEU A 101 12.53 13.83 -2.21
C LEU A 101 11.28 14.23 -3.00
N ILE A 102 10.39 13.28 -3.29
CA ILE A 102 9.12 13.55 -3.97
C ILE A 102 8.24 14.48 -3.11
N GLN A 103 8.16 14.23 -1.80
CA GLN A 103 7.41 15.08 -0.88
C GLN A 103 7.95 16.52 -0.88
N MET A 104 9.27 16.70 -0.75
CA MET A 104 9.91 18.01 -0.76
C MET A 104 9.71 18.74 -2.09
N LEU A 105 9.77 18.01 -3.21
CA LEU A 105 9.51 18.58 -4.54
C LEU A 105 8.07 19.07 -4.67
N VAL A 106 7.09 18.28 -4.26
CA VAL A 106 5.68 18.67 -4.33
C VAL A 106 5.38 19.85 -3.39
N ALA A 107 5.95 19.84 -2.19
CA ALA A 107 5.85 20.93 -1.23
C ALA A 107 6.43 22.24 -1.78
N TYR A 108 7.59 22.16 -2.43
CA TYR A 108 8.23 23.29 -3.10
C TYR A 108 7.37 23.84 -4.25
N ILE A 109 6.85 22.97 -5.12
CA ILE A 109 5.96 23.36 -6.24
C ILE A 109 4.67 23.99 -5.72
N ALA A 110 4.13 23.49 -4.61
CA ALA A 110 2.91 24.00 -3.98
C ALA A 110 3.14 25.29 -3.16
N GLY A 111 4.39 25.76 -3.03
CA GLY A 111 4.73 26.96 -2.26
C GLY A 111 4.51 26.83 -0.76
N LYS A 112 4.39 25.61 -0.23
CA LYS A 112 4.25 25.34 1.22
C LYS A 112 5.40 24.43 1.67
N PRO A 113 6.44 24.97 2.32
CA PRO A 113 7.56 24.15 2.77
C PRO A 113 7.08 23.11 3.79
N VAL A 114 7.74 21.95 3.81
CA VAL A 114 7.44 20.90 4.80
C VAL A 114 7.87 21.41 6.17
N GLU A 115 6.92 21.69 7.05
CA GLU A 115 7.19 22.08 8.44
C GLU A 115 7.59 20.84 9.24
N SER A 116 8.82 20.82 9.73
CA SER A 116 9.37 19.78 10.61
C SER A 116 9.21 20.22 12.05
N GLN A 117 8.85 19.30 12.94
CA GLN A 117 8.77 19.57 14.39
C GLN A 117 10.11 19.31 15.09
N GLU A 118 11.05 18.65 14.41
CA GLU A 118 12.41 18.40 14.90
C GLU A 118 13.36 19.59 14.75
N GLU A 119 14.37 19.62 15.62
CA GLU A 119 15.48 20.58 15.55
C GLU A 119 16.20 20.53 14.19
N PRO A 120 16.75 21.67 13.73
CA PRO A 120 17.49 21.71 12.48
C PRO A 120 18.67 20.74 12.52
N ARG A 121 18.75 19.90 11.48
CA ARG A 121 19.78 18.86 11.35
C ARG A 121 21.18 19.45 11.38
N ASN A 122 22.07 18.82 12.15
CA ASN A 122 23.50 19.13 12.12
C ASN A 122 24.12 18.72 10.77
N THR A 123 25.27 19.29 10.41
CA THR A 123 25.99 19.04 9.14
C THR A 123 26.18 17.55 8.84
N MET A 124 26.59 16.76 9.83
CA MET A 124 26.75 15.30 9.66
C MET A 124 25.43 14.58 9.42
N GLN A 125 24.36 15.00 10.11
CA GLN A 125 23.02 14.44 9.92
C GLN A 125 22.46 14.80 8.53
N ASN A 126 22.73 16.01 8.04
CA ASN A 126 22.38 16.43 6.69
C ASN A 126 23.10 15.62 5.63
N ILE A 127 24.42 15.43 5.74
CA ILE A 127 25.18 14.59 4.81
C ILE A 127 24.63 13.16 4.81
N PHE A 128 24.38 12.58 5.99
CA PHE A 128 23.83 11.24 6.11
C PHE A 128 22.42 11.12 5.49
N PHE A 129 21.56 12.12 5.68
CA PHE A 129 20.23 12.16 5.07
C PHE A 129 20.30 12.23 3.54
N TRP A 130 21.08 13.15 2.99
CA TRP A 130 21.19 13.32 1.54
C TRP A 130 21.90 12.13 0.86
N GLY A 131 22.88 11.52 1.53
CA GLY A 131 23.51 10.28 1.05
C GLY A 131 22.50 9.14 0.91
N ARG A 132 21.63 8.95 1.90
CA ARG A 132 20.54 7.95 1.84
C ARG A 132 19.50 8.29 0.76
N CYS A 133 19.18 9.57 0.58
CA CYS A 133 18.30 10.02 -0.50
C CYS A 133 18.87 9.68 -1.88
N LEU A 134 20.17 9.95 -2.11
CA LEU A 134 20.85 9.64 -3.37
C LEU A 134 20.90 8.14 -3.63
N MET A 135 21.23 7.34 -2.61
CA MET A 135 21.22 5.88 -2.70
C MET A 135 19.83 5.35 -3.07
N SER A 136 18.78 5.82 -2.37
CA SER A 136 17.39 5.43 -2.64
C SER A 136 16.96 5.78 -4.06
N LEU A 137 17.31 6.97 -4.55
CA LEU A 137 17.01 7.40 -5.92
C LEU A 137 17.71 6.53 -6.96
N GLY A 138 18.98 6.18 -6.72
CA GLY A 138 19.74 5.25 -7.57
C GLY A 138 19.11 3.85 -7.62
N ILE A 139 18.75 3.29 -6.46
CA ILE A 139 18.07 1.99 -6.36
C ILE A 139 16.71 2.03 -7.07
N LEU A 140 15.94 3.10 -6.89
CA LEU A 140 14.65 3.27 -7.55
C LEU A 140 14.79 3.34 -9.07
N GLY A 141 15.74 4.14 -9.57
CA GLY A 141 16.03 4.24 -11.00
C GLY A 141 16.44 2.89 -11.60
N PHE A 142 17.30 2.16 -10.89
CA PHE A 142 17.70 0.80 -11.28
C PHE A 142 16.51 -0.17 -11.30
N ALA A 143 15.67 -0.13 -10.26
CA ALA A 143 14.49 -0.97 -10.17
C ALA A 143 13.54 -0.74 -11.36
N PHE A 144 13.29 0.53 -11.73
CA PHE A 144 12.49 0.88 -12.91
C PHE A 144 13.12 0.36 -14.19
N ALA A 145 14.44 0.53 -14.38
CA ALA A 145 15.14 0.06 -15.57
C ALA A 145 14.99 -1.46 -15.75
N VAL A 146 15.23 -2.24 -14.68
CA VAL A 146 15.05 -3.70 -14.68
C VAL A 146 13.60 -4.08 -14.98
N THR A 147 12.65 -3.48 -14.28
CA THR A 147 11.23 -3.84 -14.36
C THR A 147 10.65 -3.52 -15.74
N LEU A 148 10.87 -2.30 -16.24
CA LEU A 148 10.34 -1.90 -17.55
C LEU A 148 10.99 -2.69 -18.69
N THR A 149 12.30 -2.96 -18.60
CA THR A 149 12.97 -3.81 -19.60
C THR A 149 12.41 -5.22 -19.60
N ALA A 150 12.17 -5.81 -18.42
CA ALA A 150 11.56 -7.13 -18.30
C ALA A 150 10.13 -7.16 -18.87
N VAL A 151 9.33 -6.12 -18.63
CA VAL A 151 7.97 -5.99 -19.19
C VAL A 151 8.02 -5.92 -20.71
N VAL A 152 8.89 -5.08 -21.29
CA VAL A 152 9.04 -4.93 -22.75
C VAL A 152 9.50 -6.24 -23.40
N GLN A 153 10.38 -6.99 -22.74
CA GLN A 153 10.84 -8.31 -23.21
C GLN A 153 9.84 -9.44 -22.95
N GLY A 154 8.71 -9.19 -22.28
CA GLY A 154 7.72 -10.23 -21.94
C GLY A 154 8.23 -11.26 -20.92
N LYS A 155 9.27 -10.92 -20.14
CA LYS A 155 9.91 -11.80 -19.15
C LYS A 155 9.32 -11.68 -17.74
N THR A 156 8.08 -11.21 -17.64
CA THR A 156 7.38 -11.03 -16.36
C THR A 156 6.36 -12.13 -16.13
N THR A 157 5.78 -12.17 -14.94
CA THR A 157 4.76 -13.16 -14.62
C THR A 157 3.39 -12.84 -15.23
N MET A 158 3.21 -11.72 -15.93
CA MET A 158 1.92 -11.27 -16.46
C MET A 158 1.16 -12.35 -17.27
N TRP A 159 -0.18 -12.31 -17.25
CA TRP A 159 -1.01 -13.30 -17.95
C TRP A 159 -0.71 -13.33 -19.45
N ALA A 160 -0.75 -14.54 -20.01
CA ALA A 160 -0.60 -14.74 -21.45
C ALA A 160 -1.65 -13.95 -22.23
N GLY A 161 -1.23 -13.27 -23.29
CA GLY A 161 -2.10 -12.50 -24.18
C GLY A 161 -2.19 -11.00 -23.86
N VAL A 162 -1.61 -10.52 -22.76
CA VAL A 162 -1.55 -9.07 -22.48
C VAL A 162 -0.32 -8.43 -23.14
N PRO A 163 -0.48 -7.47 -24.06
CA PRO A 163 0.66 -6.84 -24.73
C PRO A 163 1.56 -6.06 -23.75
N PRO A 164 2.89 -6.02 -23.96
CA PRO A 164 3.81 -5.27 -23.10
C PRO A 164 3.45 -3.80 -22.93
N ALA A 165 3.05 -3.12 -24.01
CA ALA A 165 2.65 -1.71 -23.96
C ALA A 165 1.40 -1.50 -23.07
N ALA A 166 0.43 -2.42 -23.17
CA ALA A 166 -0.76 -2.38 -22.32
C ALA A 166 -0.38 -2.59 -20.84
N SER A 167 0.53 -3.52 -20.54
CA SER A 167 1.02 -3.77 -19.18
C SER A 167 1.69 -2.53 -18.57
N ILE A 168 2.46 -1.76 -19.35
CA ILE A 168 3.08 -0.51 -18.89
C ILE A 168 2.01 0.55 -18.56
N VAL A 169 1.03 0.74 -19.44
CA VAL A 169 -0.06 1.71 -19.21
C VAL A 169 -0.87 1.32 -17.98
N ILE A 170 -1.27 0.04 -17.89
CA ILE A 170 -1.99 -0.50 -16.74
C ILE A 170 -1.18 -0.31 -15.46
N PHE A 171 0.12 -0.59 -15.48
CA PHE A 171 1.00 -0.39 -14.34
C PHE A 171 0.93 1.04 -13.79
N PHE A 172 1.10 2.07 -14.63
CA PHE A 172 1.04 3.45 -14.16
C PHE A 172 -0.35 3.87 -13.67
N VAL A 173 -1.42 3.45 -14.36
CA VAL A 173 -2.80 3.72 -13.93
C VAL A 173 -3.09 3.09 -12.56
N LEU A 174 -2.72 1.82 -12.38
CA LEU A 174 -2.90 1.10 -11.13
C LEU A 174 -2.08 1.73 -9.99
N MET A 175 -0.85 2.14 -10.26
CA MET A 175 0.01 2.86 -9.31
C MET A 175 -0.61 4.19 -8.87
N SER A 176 -1.22 4.96 -9.78
CA SER A 176 -1.95 6.18 -9.43
C SER A 176 -3.21 5.90 -8.61
N LEU A 177 -3.96 4.84 -8.92
CA LEU A 177 -5.16 4.47 -8.16
C LEU A 177 -4.81 4.03 -6.73
N VAL A 178 -3.77 3.21 -6.56
CA VAL A 178 -3.25 2.85 -5.24
C VAL A 178 -2.79 4.09 -4.49
N GLY A 179 -2.03 4.96 -5.15
CA GLY A 179 -1.54 6.20 -4.56
C GLY A 179 -2.67 7.07 -4.03
N MET A 180 -3.74 7.22 -4.82
CA MET A 180 -4.95 7.91 -4.39
C MET A 180 -5.59 7.22 -3.18
N LEU A 181 -5.81 5.91 -3.21
CA LEU A 181 -6.44 5.17 -2.11
C LEU A 181 -5.61 5.25 -0.80
N GLU A 182 -4.29 5.14 -0.90
CA GLU A 182 -3.34 5.24 0.21
C GLU A 182 -3.27 6.67 0.77
N GLY A 183 -3.17 7.68 -0.10
CA GLY A 183 -3.20 9.08 0.29
C GLY A 183 -4.54 9.48 0.93
N MET A 184 -5.67 9.00 0.39
CA MET A 184 -7.01 9.25 0.92
C MET A 184 -7.18 8.77 2.35
N GLN A 185 -6.60 7.63 2.72
CA GLN A 185 -6.66 7.14 4.10
C GLN A 185 -6.05 8.17 5.07
N ILE A 186 -4.84 8.65 4.76
CA ILE A 186 -4.15 9.65 5.58
C ILE A 186 -4.91 10.98 5.58
N ALA A 187 -5.38 11.43 4.42
CA ALA A 187 -6.14 12.67 4.30
C ALA A 187 -7.45 12.63 5.10
N PHE A 188 -8.18 11.50 5.09
CA PHE A 188 -9.40 11.33 5.87
C PHE A 188 -9.12 11.37 7.36
N PHE A 189 -8.06 10.71 7.84
CA PHE A 189 -7.66 10.79 9.24
C PHE A 189 -7.27 12.22 9.67
N ALA A 190 -6.57 12.96 8.81
CA ALA A 190 -6.24 14.35 9.09
C ALA A 190 -7.50 15.23 9.21
N VAL A 191 -8.50 15.00 8.34
CA VAL A 191 -9.75 15.78 8.32
C VAL A 191 -10.66 15.54 9.53
N ILE A 192 -10.57 14.38 10.19
CA ILE A 192 -11.29 14.14 11.45
C ILE A 192 -10.86 15.12 12.54
N LYS A 193 -9.58 15.51 12.54
CA LYS A 193 -9.02 16.46 13.51
C LYS A 193 -9.38 17.91 13.20
N LEU A 194 -9.94 18.19 12.03
CA LEU A 194 -10.32 19.54 11.60
C LEU A 194 -11.78 19.84 11.97
N THR A 195 -12.01 21.05 12.48
CA THR A 195 -13.35 21.58 12.71
C THR A 195 -14.07 21.82 11.38
N LYS A 196 -15.40 21.95 11.38
CA LYS A 196 -16.17 22.16 10.15
C LYS A 196 -15.75 23.42 9.37
N ALA A 197 -15.32 24.47 10.07
CA ALA A 197 -14.86 25.72 9.46
C ALA A 197 -13.50 25.56 8.74
N GLU A 198 -12.65 24.63 9.19
CA GLU A 198 -11.31 24.40 8.63
C GLU A 198 -11.31 23.44 7.43
N ARG A 199 -12.44 22.81 7.11
CA ARG A 199 -12.57 21.81 6.04
C ARG A 199 -12.58 22.39 4.62
N GLY A 200 -12.38 23.71 4.51
CA GLY A 200 -12.34 24.44 3.24
C GLY A 200 -13.70 24.58 2.57
N ASP A 201 -13.76 25.43 1.53
CA ASP A 201 -14.99 25.75 0.83
C ASP A 201 -15.23 24.99 -0.48
N SER A 202 -14.30 24.12 -0.84
CA SER A 202 -14.40 23.31 -2.06
C SER A 202 -15.64 22.41 -2.06
N PHE A 203 -16.37 22.40 -3.18
CA PHE A 203 -17.58 21.61 -3.37
C PHE A 203 -17.35 20.11 -3.13
N PHE A 204 -16.29 19.54 -3.71
CA PHE A 204 -15.97 18.13 -3.55
C PHE A 204 -15.46 17.82 -2.14
N ALA A 205 -14.75 18.74 -1.49
CA ALA A 205 -14.31 18.54 -0.12
C ALA A 205 -15.50 18.44 0.84
N LYS A 206 -16.49 19.35 0.69
CA LYS A 206 -17.74 19.32 1.46
C LYS A 206 -18.54 18.04 1.23
N LYS A 207 -18.74 17.65 -0.04
CA LYS A 207 -19.44 16.41 -0.41
C LYS A 207 -18.75 15.15 0.13
N THR A 208 -17.42 15.11 0.07
CA THR A 208 -16.63 13.98 0.59
C THR A 208 -16.74 13.91 2.11
N CYS A 209 -16.60 15.05 2.82
CA CYS A 209 -16.78 15.12 4.27
C CYS A 209 -18.20 14.71 4.69
N GLU A 210 -19.23 15.18 3.98
CA GLU A 210 -20.62 14.84 4.27
C GLU A 210 -20.84 13.33 4.22
N VAL A 211 -20.32 12.66 3.19
CA VAL A 211 -20.39 11.19 3.10
C VAL A 211 -19.55 10.54 4.20
N LEU A 212 -18.32 10.99 4.42
CA LEU A 212 -17.39 10.38 5.37
C LEU A 212 -17.91 10.41 6.82
N PHE A 213 -18.52 11.53 7.24
CA PHE A 213 -19.03 11.71 8.61
C PHE A 213 -20.50 11.31 8.78
N ARG A 214 -21.16 10.77 7.74
CA ARG A 214 -22.55 10.33 7.84
C ARG A 214 -22.67 9.12 8.77
N GLY A 215 -23.75 9.07 9.55
CA GLY A 215 -24.06 7.93 10.44
C GLY A 215 -23.03 7.75 11.55
N GLU A 216 -22.76 8.82 12.31
CA GLU A 216 -21.80 8.84 13.43
C GLU A 216 -20.36 8.47 13.03
N GLY A 217 -19.98 8.68 11.76
CA GLY A 217 -18.63 8.38 11.27
C GLY A 217 -18.39 6.90 10.92
N ARG A 218 -19.44 6.06 10.90
CA ARG A 218 -19.35 4.63 10.51
C ARG A 218 -18.76 4.42 9.11
N ASN A 219 -18.88 5.42 8.23
CA ASN A 219 -18.36 5.34 6.86
C ASN A 219 -16.83 5.37 6.78
N LEU A 220 -16.13 5.87 7.80
CA LEU A 220 -14.66 5.85 7.80
C LEU A 220 -14.11 4.43 8.00
N PRO A 221 -14.50 3.66 9.04
CA PRO A 221 -14.15 2.24 9.14
C PRO A 221 -14.57 1.43 7.90
N ALA A 222 -15.78 1.66 7.38
CA ALA A 222 -16.26 0.99 6.17
C ALA A 222 -15.40 1.31 4.93
N PHE A 223 -15.00 2.58 4.76
CA PHE A 223 -14.04 2.99 3.74
C PHE A 223 -12.70 2.26 3.92
N MET A 224 -12.18 2.17 5.15
CA MET A 224 -10.89 1.51 5.42
C MET A 224 -10.90 0.04 4.98
N VAL A 225 -12.01 -0.67 5.24
CA VAL A 225 -12.21 -2.06 4.80
C VAL A 225 -12.36 -2.16 3.28
N GLY A 226 -13.26 -1.37 2.68
CA GLY A 226 -13.50 -1.39 1.23
C GLY A 226 -12.29 -0.93 0.40
N ARG A 227 -11.50 0.00 0.93
CA ARG A 227 -10.23 0.43 0.34
C ARG A 227 -9.20 -0.67 0.34
N GLN A 228 -9.10 -1.46 1.42
CA GLN A 228 -8.08 -2.49 1.54
C GLN A 228 -8.23 -3.58 0.46
N ILE A 229 -9.47 -4.02 0.16
CA ILE A 229 -9.69 -4.99 -0.91
C ILE A 229 -9.31 -4.42 -2.27
N CYS A 230 -9.58 -3.14 -2.54
CA CYS A 230 -9.10 -2.47 -3.76
C CYS A 230 -7.57 -2.50 -3.82
N VAL A 231 -6.91 -2.01 -2.76
CA VAL A 231 -5.46 -1.90 -2.70
C VAL A 231 -4.82 -3.27 -2.90
N VAL A 232 -5.23 -4.31 -2.14
CA VAL A 232 -4.66 -5.65 -2.26
C VAL A 232 -4.85 -6.23 -3.66
N THR A 233 -6.05 -6.06 -4.24
CA THR A 233 -6.31 -6.52 -5.61
C THR A 233 -5.37 -5.83 -6.60
N ILE A 234 -5.24 -4.50 -6.52
CA ILE A 234 -4.37 -3.75 -7.41
C ILE A 234 -2.90 -4.14 -7.20
N MET A 235 -2.45 -4.26 -5.94
CA MET A 235 -1.09 -4.69 -5.61
C MET A 235 -0.77 -6.07 -6.16
N PHE A 236 -1.75 -6.98 -6.17
CA PHE A 236 -1.57 -8.32 -6.74
C PHE A 236 -1.35 -8.24 -8.26
N VAL A 237 -2.14 -7.44 -8.97
CA VAL A 237 -1.97 -7.22 -10.42
C VAL A 237 -0.63 -6.54 -10.72
N VAL A 238 -0.27 -5.51 -9.95
CA VAL A 238 1.03 -4.82 -10.07
C VAL A 238 2.20 -5.77 -9.80
N ALA A 239 2.09 -6.63 -8.79
CA ALA A 239 3.09 -7.66 -8.52
C ALA A 239 3.23 -8.63 -9.70
N ARG A 240 2.13 -9.02 -10.35
CA ARG A 240 2.20 -9.88 -11.55
C ARG A 240 2.89 -9.19 -12.73
N ILE A 241 2.64 -7.90 -12.92
CA ILE A 241 3.30 -7.08 -13.97
C ILE A 241 4.79 -6.92 -13.68
N THR A 242 5.17 -6.74 -12.43
CA THR A 242 6.54 -6.35 -12.05
C THR A 242 7.44 -7.50 -11.61
N SER A 243 6.89 -8.66 -11.24
CA SER A 243 7.67 -9.86 -10.93
C SER A 243 8.25 -10.50 -12.18
N LEU A 244 9.54 -10.83 -12.12
CA LEU A 244 10.28 -11.44 -13.22
C LEU A 244 10.13 -12.97 -13.19
N LYS A 245 10.13 -13.59 -14.37
CA LYS A 245 10.15 -15.04 -14.55
C LYS A 245 11.29 -15.43 -15.50
N ILE A 246 12.53 -15.23 -15.04
CA ILE A 246 13.74 -15.59 -15.79
C ILE A 246 14.41 -16.78 -15.10
N VAL A 247 14.67 -17.86 -15.83
CA VAL A 247 15.40 -19.01 -15.30
C VAL A 247 16.90 -18.67 -15.29
N PRO A 248 17.56 -18.63 -14.11
CA PRO A 248 19.01 -18.41 -14.03
C PRO A 248 19.79 -19.55 -14.68
N GLY A 249 21.00 -19.28 -15.17
CA GLY A 249 21.89 -20.30 -15.76
C GLY A 249 21.66 -20.60 -17.26
N GLU A 250 20.62 -20.03 -17.88
CA GLU A 250 20.36 -20.18 -19.33
C GLU A 250 21.03 -19.11 -20.20
N GLY A 251 21.91 -18.26 -19.63
CA GLY A 251 22.58 -17.17 -20.33
C GLY A 251 21.67 -15.98 -20.71
N ASN A 252 20.40 -16.02 -20.32
CA ASN A 252 19.38 -15.03 -20.65
C ASN A 252 19.09 -14.02 -19.52
N ASN A 253 20.01 -13.93 -18.55
CA ASN A 253 19.91 -13.02 -17.40
C ASN A 253 19.79 -11.57 -17.87
N LEU A 254 18.95 -10.79 -17.20
CA LEU A 254 18.71 -9.41 -17.56
C LEU A 254 19.98 -8.59 -17.33
N PHE A 255 20.41 -7.82 -18.34
CA PHE A 255 21.66 -7.05 -18.31
C PHE A 255 22.94 -7.87 -18.08
N GLY A 256 22.91 -9.20 -18.33
CA GLY A 256 24.08 -10.06 -18.17
C GLY A 256 24.58 -10.20 -16.73
N VAL A 257 23.71 -9.97 -15.74
CA VAL A 257 24.06 -10.12 -14.31
C VAL A 257 24.28 -11.60 -13.93
N SER A 258 24.95 -11.81 -12.79
CA SER A 258 25.13 -13.16 -12.24
C SER A 258 23.81 -13.80 -11.81
N ASP A 259 23.78 -15.13 -11.75
CA ASP A 259 22.58 -15.89 -11.37
C ASP A 259 22.06 -15.53 -9.96
N THR A 260 22.97 -15.21 -9.03
CA THR A 260 22.60 -14.75 -7.68
C THR A 260 21.82 -13.44 -7.73
N ILE A 261 22.25 -12.49 -8.56
CA ILE A 261 21.58 -11.20 -8.74
C ILE A 261 20.26 -11.39 -9.48
N GLN A 262 20.22 -12.27 -10.48
CA GLN A 262 18.97 -12.60 -11.19
C GLN A 262 17.94 -13.24 -10.25
N ASN A 263 18.38 -14.13 -9.35
CA ASN A 263 17.52 -14.69 -8.31
C ASN A 263 16.95 -13.61 -7.39
N LEU A 264 17.77 -12.62 -7.01
CA LEU A 264 17.29 -11.48 -6.24
C LEU A 264 16.21 -10.70 -7.02
N PHE A 265 16.37 -10.50 -8.33
CA PHE A 265 15.35 -9.82 -9.15
C PHE A 265 14.05 -10.63 -9.26
N ASN A 266 14.16 -11.95 -9.35
CA ASN A 266 13.01 -12.87 -9.42
C ASN A 266 12.18 -12.89 -8.12
N THR A 267 12.74 -12.45 -6.98
CA THR A 267 11.97 -12.36 -5.71
C THR A 267 10.79 -11.38 -5.78
N GLY A 268 10.78 -10.45 -6.74
CA GLY A 268 9.79 -9.37 -6.82
C GLY A 268 10.12 -8.16 -5.95
N LEU A 269 11.25 -8.16 -5.24
CA LEU A 269 11.69 -7.05 -4.37
C LEU A 269 11.74 -5.70 -5.09
N LEU A 270 12.20 -5.67 -6.35
CA LEU A 270 12.29 -4.43 -7.13
C LEU A 270 10.90 -3.85 -7.43
N GLY A 271 9.94 -4.71 -7.81
CA GLY A 271 8.55 -4.33 -7.98
C GLY A 271 7.93 -3.81 -6.69
N ALA A 272 8.20 -4.48 -5.57
CA ALA A 272 7.76 -4.03 -4.25
C ALA A 272 8.35 -2.66 -3.89
N LEU A 273 9.64 -2.41 -4.15
CA LEU A 273 10.29 -1.11 -3.90
C LEU A 273 9.66 0.02 -4.73
N ILE A 274 9.50 -0.18 -6.04
CA ILE A 274 8.85 0.82 -6.92
C ILE A 274 7.45 1.13 -6.42
N THR A 275 6.67 0.08 -6.16
CA THR A 275 5.27 0.19 -5.74
C THR A 275 5.16 0.90 -4.40
N THR A 276 6.05 0.59 -3.47
CA THR A 276 6.07 1.23 -2.16
C THR A 276 6.42 2.71 -2.27
N ILE A 277 7.50 3.06 -2.98
CA ILE A 277 7.98 4.46 -3.05
C ILE A 277 7.02 5.33 -3.86
N VAL A 278 6.74 4.93 -5.10
CA VAL A 278 6.00 5.75 -6.07
C VAL A 278 4.50 5.55 -5.97
N GLY A 279 4.06 4.31 -5.75
CA GLY A 279 2.65 3.94 -5.74
C GLY A 279 1.97 4.20 -4.42
N SER A 280 2.72 4.35 -3.31
CA SER A 280 2.12 4.44 -1.98
C SER A 280 2.68 5.57 -1.13
N ILE A 281 3.94 5.49 -0.70
CA ILE A 281 4.50 6.40 0.32
C ILE A 281 4.52 7.84 -0.17
N ALA A 282 4.94 8.09 -1.42
CA ALA A 282 4.94 9.44 -1.98
C ALA A 282 3.55 10.10 -1.85
N TRP A 283 2.47 9.36 -2.11
CA TRP A 283 1.11 9.86 -2.00
C TRP A 283 0.66 10.05 -0.55
N GLN A 284 1.02 9.12 0.35
CA GLN A 284 0.73 9.25 1.79
C GLN A 284 1.40 10.49 2.39
N LEU A 285 2.67 10.74 2.04
CA LEU A 285 3.45 11.88 2.51
C LEU A 285 2.94 13.22 1.96
N VAL A 286 2.47 13.26 0.71
CA VAL A 286 1.84 14.47 0.16
C VAL A 286 0.46 14.68 0.78
N ALA A 287 -0.30 13.62 1.02
CA ALA A 287 -1.62 13.68 1.63
C ALA A 287 -1.60 14.15 3.09
N SER A 288 -0.55 13.82 3.84
CA SER A 288 -0.38 14.32 5.22
C SER A 288 -0.15 15.83 5.26
N ILE A 289 0.53 16.41 4.27
CA ILE A 289 0.76 17.86 4.17
C ILE A 289 -0.46 18.59 3.57
N PHE A 290 -1.11 18.00 2.56
CA PHE A 290 -2.19 18.65 1.80
C PHE A 290 -3.52 17.87 1.85
N PRO A 291 -4.08 17.57 3.03
CA PRO A 291 -5.27 16.72 3.13
C PRO A 291 -6.49 17.31 2.42
N ILE A 292 -6.74 18.62 2.55
CA ILE A 292 -7.88 19.30 1.89
C ILE A 292 -7.76 19.30 0.36
N ALA A 293 -6.54 19.33 -0.17
CA ALA A 293 -6.32 19.26 -1.62
C ALA A 293 -6.73 17.86 -2.15
N PHE A 294 -6.39 16.80 -1.42
CA PHE A 294 -6.86 15.44 -1.74
C PHE A 294 -8.39 15.35 -1.70
N LEU A 295 -9.04 15.91 -0.67
CA LEU A 295 -10.51 15.90 -0.57
C LEU A 295 -11.21 16.73 -1.65
N SER A 296 -10.53 17.74 -2.19
CA SER A 296 -11.06 18.60 -3.24
C SER A 296 -11.04 17.93 -4.62
N ASN A 297 -10.35 16.80 -4.78
CA ASN A 297 -10.28 16.07 -6.04
C ASN A 297 -11.57 15.25 -6.28
N PRO A 298 -12.24 15.37 -7.44
CA PRO A 298 -13.41 14.56 -7.79
C PRO A 298 -13.18 13.04 -7.68
N LEU A 299 -11.97 12.57 -8.00
CA LEU A 299 -11.61 11.16 -7.91
C LEU A 299 -11.70 10.63 -6.48
N THR A 300 -11.38 11.45 -5.48
CA THR A 300 -11.50 11.09 -4.06
C THR A 300 -12.94 10.75 -3.70
N TYR A 301 -13.90 11.52 -4.19
CA TYR A 301 -15.32 11.27 -3.98
C TYR A 301 -15.79 9.97 -4.64
N ILE A 302 -15.36 9.73 -5.88
CA ILE A 302 -15.71 8.53 -6.66
C ILE A 302 -15.14 7.29 -5.97
N LEU A 303 -13.85 7.32 -5.62
CA LEU A 303 -13.18 6.22 -4.94
C LEU A 303 -13.78 5.94 -3.55
N LEU A 304 -14.13 6.99 -2.79
CA LEU A 304 -14.83 6.81 -1.51
C LEU A 304 -16.14 6.04 -1.70
N ARG A 305 -16.98 6.43 -2.66
CA ARG A 305 -18.24 5.73 -2.95
C ARG A 305 -18.00 4.30 -3.43
N TYR A 306 -16.98 4.07 -4.24
CA TYR A 306 -16.63 2.74 -4.73
C TYR A 306 -16.17 1.82 -3.59
N CYS A 307 -15.33 2.31 -2.68
CA CYS A 307 -14.92 1.54 -1.50
C CYS A 307 -16.11 1.23 -0.57
N LEU A 308 -17.02 2.18 -0.36
CA LEU A 308 -18.25 1.91 0.41
C LEU A 308 -19.16 0.90 -0.28
N LEU A 309 -19.26 0.94 -1.62
CA LEU A 309 -20.00 -0.06 -2.39
C LEU A 309 -19.40 -1.46 -2.21
N LEU A 310 -18.06 -1.57 -2.27
CA LEU A 310 -17.38 -2.85 -2.06
C LEU A 310 -17.56 -3.39 -0.65
N GLU A 311 -17.49 -2.54 0.38
CA GLU A 311 -17.82 -2.96 1.75
C GLU A 311 -19.28 -3.47 1.84
N TRP A 312 -20.21 -2.77 1.17
CA TRP A 312 -21.62 -3.16 1.10
C TRP A 312 -21.87 -4.49 0.38
N THR A 313 -21.03 -4.90 -0.59
CA THR A 313 -21.19 -6.19 -1.28
C THR A 313 -21.06 -7.42 -0.40
N GLY A 314 -20.55 -7.28 0.83
CA GLY A 314 -20.42 -8.42 1.73
C GLY A 314 -19.09 -9.17 1.66
N LEU A 315 -18.27 -8.95 0.62
CA LEU A 315 -17.04 -9.71 0.37
C LEU A 315 -16.05 -9.69 1.56
N CYS A 316 -16.04 -8.59 2.31
CA CYS A 316 -15.16 -8.41 3.47
C CYS A 316 -15.79 -8.83 4.81
N HIS A 317 -17.03 -9.34 4.85
CA HIS A 317 -17.72 -9.66 6.11
C HIS A 317 -17.04 -10.79 6.89
N GLY A 318 -16.35 -11.71 6.20
CA GLY A 318 -15.51 -12.71 6.86
C GLY A 318 -14.43 -12.08 7.75
N ALA A 319 -13.91 -10.92 7.38
CA ALA A 319 -12.89 -10.24 8.17
C ALA A 319 -13.45 -9.67 9.47
N TRP A 320 -14.68 -9.16 9.45
CA TRP A 320 -15.40 -8.70 10.66
C TRP A 320 -15.63 -9.86 11.63
N PHE A 321 -16.01 -11.03 11.12
CA PHE A 321 -16.19 -12.22 11.93
C PHE A 321 -14.87 -12.69 12.58
N LEU A 322 -13.78 -12.73 11.81
CA LEU A 322 -12.46 -13.07 12.33
C LEU A 322 -11.94 -12.03 13.33
N ALA A 323 -12.19 -10.75 13.07
CA ALA A 323 -11.85 -9.65 13.97
C ALA A 323 -12.56 -9.79 15.32
N GLU A 324 -13.85 -10.10 15.31
CA GLU A 324 -14.66 -10.34 16.52
C GLU A 324 -14.14 -11.54 17.32
N ILE A 325 -13.82 -12.67 16.66
CA ILE A 325 -13.22 -13.82 17.33
C ILE A 325 -11.91 -13.41 18.01
N HIS A 326 -11.02 -12.74 17.27
CA HIS A 326 -9.74 -12.31 17.81
C HIS A 326 -9.92 -11.33 18.99
N SER A 327 -10.83 -10.37 18.86
CA SER A 327 -11.15 -9.39 19.92
C SER A 327 -11.63 -10.08 21.19
N ARG A 328 -12.47 -11.11 21.08
CA ARG A 328 -12.97 -11.88 22.23
C ARG A 328 -11.89 -12.72 22.89
N VAL A 329 -11.04 -13.37 22.10
CA VAL A 329 -9.94 -14.19 22.61
C VAL A 329 -8.90 -13.33 23.32
N ALA A 330 -8.58 -12.15 22.76
CA ALA A 330 -7.59 -11.23 23.31
C ALA A 330 -8.16 -10.29 24.39
N GLY A 331 -9.48 -10.23 24.56
CA GLY A 331 -10.14 -9.39 25.55
C GLY A 331 -10.15 -7.89 25.22
N PHE A 332 -10.06 -7.53 23.94
CA PHE A 332 -10.00 -6.12 23.53
C PHE A 332 -11.28 -5.36 23.88
N GLN A 333 -11.11 -4.14 24.37
CA GLN A 333 -12.16 -3.17 24.61
C GLN A 333 -12.12 -2.07 23.56
N ARG A 334 -13.27 -1.43 23.32
CA ARG A 334 -13.32 -0.26 22.45
C ARG A 334 -12.56 0.89 23.07
N ASP A 335 -11.94 1.71 22.23
CA ASP A 335 -11.14 2.85 22.68
C ASP A 335 -11.96 3.85 23.53
N GLU A 336 -13.26 3.97 23.28
CA GLU A 336 -14.21 4.78 24.06
C GLU A 336 -14.23 4.43 25.56
N VAL A 337 -13.91 3.18 25.93
CA VAL A 337 -13.85 2.74 27.33
C VAL A 337 -12.68 3.38 28.08
N TYR A 338 -11.57 3.62 27.38
CA TYR A 338 -10.34 4.17 27.96
C TYR A 338 -10.27 5.69 27.86
N VAL A 339 -10.73 6.26 26.74
CA VAL A 339 -10.55 7.68 26.43
C VAL A 339 -11.73 8.53 26.92
N GLY A 340 -12.87 7.90 27.24
CA GLY A 340 -14.12 8.61 27.50
C GLY A 340 -14.75 9.16 26.20
N LYS A 341 -16.05 9.48 26.23
CA LYS A 341 -16.74 10.10 25.10
C LYS A 341 -16.47 11.60 25.01
#